data_AF-A0A4Q9H407-F1
#
_entry.id   AF-A0A4Q9H407-F1
#
_cell.length_a   1.000
_cell.length_b   1.000
_cell.length_c   1.000
_cell.angle_alpha   90.00
_cell.angle_beta   90.00
_cell.angle_gamma   90.00
#
_symmetry.space_group_name_H-M   'P 1'
#
loop_
_entity.id
_entity.type
_entity.pdbx_description
1 polymer ?
#
loop_
_entity_poly.entity_id
_entity_poly.type
_entity_poly.pdbx_seq_one_letter_code
_entity_poly.pdbx_strand_id
1 'polypeptide(L)' 'MVALLRFLVLGLVLAFVFCVIMGRLTGQPVWRERGMNVLKWGVVLAMIAFGGFILRRAALFM' A
#
# COMPACT_ATOMS: atom_id res chain seq x y z
N MET A 1 -1.02 -2.48 -16.94
CA MET A 1 -1.71 -2.46 -15.63
C MET A 1 -0.89 -3.12 -14.52
N VAL A 2 -0.37 -4.34 -14.70
CA VAL A 2 0.43 -5.04 -13.65
C VAL A 2 1.69 -4.27 -13.22
N ALA A 3 2.42 -3.67 -14.16
CA ALA A 3 3.61 -2.87 -13.83
C ALA A 3 3.30 -1.66 -12.93
N LEU A 4 2.21 -0.93 -13.21
CA LEU A 4 1.80 0.25 -12.44
C LEU A 4 1.48 -0.12 -10.99
N LEU A 5 0.74 -1.23 -10.79
CA LEU A 5 0.40 -1.76 -9.48
C LEU A 5 1.66 -2.16 -8.71
N ARG A 6 2.63 -2.77 -9.40
CA ARG A 6 3.93 -3.15 -8.83
C ARG A 6 4.73 -1.93 -8.37
N PHE A 7 4.79 -0.86 -9.16
CA PHE A 7 5.44 0.40 -8.77
C PHE A 7 4.73 1.07 -7.58
N LEU A 8 3.40 1.09 -7.57
CA LEU A 8 2.60 1.61 -6.45
C LEU A 8 2.87 0.86 -5.15
N VAL A 9 2.88 -0.48 -5.21
CA VAL A 9 3.18 -1.34 -4.06
C VAL A 9 4.61 -1.12 -3.57
N LEU A 10 5.59 -1.08 -4.48
CA LEU A 10 6.99 -0.84 -4.14
C LEU A 10 7.18 0.55 -3.51
N GLY A 11 6.54 1.59 -4.05
CA GLY A 11 6.57 2.94 -3.49
C GLY A 11 5.97 2.99 -2.08
N LEU A 12 4.89 2.25 -1.84
CA LEU A 12 4.26 2.11 -0.53
C LEU A 12 5.15 1.39 0.48
N VAL A 13 5.80 0.30 0.08
CA VAL A 13 6.74 -0.44 0.92
C VAL A 13 7.94 0.44 1.26
N LEU A 14 8.51 1.15 0.27
CA LEU A 14 9.60 2.09 0.50
C LEU A 14 9.19 3.22 1.46
N ALA A 15 8.03 3.83 1.26
CA ALA A 15 7.52 4.89 2.14
C ALA A 15 7.30 4.38 3.57
N PHE A 16 6.83 3.15 3.73
CA PHE A 16 6.64 2.51 5.03
C PHE A 16 7.98 2.27 5.73
N VAL A 17 8.93 1.64 5.03
CA VAL A 17 10.29 1.40 5.56
C VAL A 17 10.95 2.73 5.93
N PHE A 18 10.79 3.76 5.11
CA PHE A 18 11.33 5.09 5.40
C PHE A 18 10.72 5.71 6.66
N CYS A 19 9.40 5.59 6.86
CA CYS A 19 8.74 6.04 8.09
C CYS A 19 9.24 5.27 9.32
N VAL A 20 9.47 3.96 9.21
CA VAL A 20 9.99 3.14 10.31
C VAL A 20 11.42 3.53 10.65
N ILE A 21 12.30 3.69 9.66
CA ILE A 21 13.69 4.10 9.85
C ILE A 21 13.75 5.49 10.49
N MET A 22 13.04 6.46 9.93
CA MET A 22 12.97 7.81 10.48
C MET A 22 12.39 7.82 11.91
N GLY A 23 11.36 7.03 12.18
CA GLY A 23 10.80 6.90 13.52
C GLY A 23 11.78 6.32 14.54
N ARG A 24 12.62 5.36 14.13
CA ARG A 24 13.69 4.81 14.97
C ARG A 24 14.82 5.81 15.21
N LEU A 25 15.17 6.61 14.20
CA LEU A 25 16.24 7.60 14.30
C LEU A 25 15.84 8.84 15.10
N THR A 26 14.61 9.32 14.93
CA THR A 26 14.16 10.59 15.54
C THR A 26 13.37 10.40 16.84
N GLY A 27 12.82 9.21 17.10
CA GLY A 27 11.97 8.95 18.27
C GLY A 27 10.64 9.72 18.28
N GLN A 28 10.31 10.46 17.20
CA GLN A 28 9.12 11.30 17.15
C GLN A 28 7.86 10.50 16.79
N PRO A 29 6.72 10.76 17.45
CA PRO A 29 5.47 10.03 17.21
C PRO A 29 4.87 10.28 15.81
N VAL A 30 5.22 11.42 15.18
CA VAL A 30 4.79 11.79 13.82
C VAL A 30 5.11 10.71 12.78
N TRP A 31 6.26 10.03 12.91
CA TRP A 31 6.63 8.96 11.97
C TRP A 31 5.76 7.72 12.11
N ARG A 32 5.22 7.49 13.31
CA ARG A 32 4.28 6.41 13.59
C ARG A 32 2.92 6.69 12.95
N GLU A 33 2.44 7.93 13.05
CA GLU A 33 1.21 8.37 12.37
C GLU A 33 1.34 8.32 10.84
N ARG A 34 2.47 8.81 10.31
CA ARG A 34 2.76 8.72 8.87
C ARG A 34 2.85 7.27 8.40
N GLY A 35 3.53 6.41 9.15
CA GLY A 35 3.58 4.97 8.87
C GLY A 35 2.18 4.33 8.86
N MET A 36 1.30 4.71 9.80
CA MET A 36 -0.08 4.23 9.84
C MET A 36 -0.89 4.70 8.62
N ASN A 37 -0.71 5.94 8.18
CA ASN A 37 -1.35 6.44 6.97
C ASN A 37 -0.85 5.73 5.71
N VAL A 38 0.46 5.47 5.60
CA VAL A 38 1.01 4.65 4.51
C VAL A 38 0.38 3.25 4.54
N LEU A 39 0.25 2.63 5.71
CA LEU A 39 -0.41 1.32 5.83
C LEU A 39 -1.87 1.35 5.36
N LYS A 40 -2.64 2.39 5.72
CA LYS A 40 -4.03 2.58 5.25
C LYS A 40 -4.11 2.66 3.73
N TRP A 41 -3.23 3.43 3.10
CA TRP A 41 -3.16 3.51 1.64
C TRP A 41 -2.82 2.16 0.99
N GLY A 42 -1.97 1.35 1.63
CA GLY A 42 -1.67 -0.01 1.20
C GLY A 42 -2.92 -0.91 1.18
N VAL A 43 -3.74 -0.83 2.24
CA VAL A 43 -5.00 -1.57 2.33
C VAL A 43 -5.99 -1.13 1.26
N VAL A 44 -6.13 0.18 1.03
CA VAL A 44 -6.99 0.71 -0.04
C VAL A 44 -6.57 0.17 -1.42
N LEU A 45 -5.26 0.17 -1.70
CA LEU A 45 -4.72 -0.37 -2.95
C LEU A 45 -4.99 -1.88 -3.10
N ALA A 46 -4.80 -2.64 -2.02
CA ALA A 46 -5.11 -4.07 -2.00
C ALA A 46 -6.59 -4.34 -2.27
N MET A 47 -7.48 -3.53 -1.67
CA MET A 47 -8.93 -3.68 -1.85
C MET A 47 -9.37 -3.40 -3.29
N ILE A 48 -8.83 -2.35 -3.93
CA ILE A 48 -9.10 -2.05 -5.34
C ILE A 48 -8.57 -3.17 -6.25
N ALA A 49 -7.35 -3.64 -6.00
CA ALA A 49 -6.75 -4.73 -6.78
C ALA A 49 -7.55 -6.03 -6.67
N PHE A 50 -7.98 -6.38 -5.44
CA PHE A 50 -8.76 -7.58 -5.17
C PHE A 50 -10.17 -7.48 -5.74
N GLY A 51 -10.84 -6.34 -5.59
CA GLY A 51 -12.14 -6.07 -6.21
C GLY A 51 -12.09 -6.18 -7.74
N GLY A 52 -11.07 -5.60 -8.38
CA GLY A 52 -10.86 -5.76 -9.82
C GLY A 52 -10.57 -7.20 -10.23
N PHE A 53 -9.82 -7.96 -9.42
CA PHE A 53 -9.56 -9.38 -9.67
C PHE A 53 -10.83 -10.23 -9.60
N ILE A 54 -11.68 -10.00 -8.58
CA ILE A 54 -12.97 -10.69 -8.43
C ILE A 54 -13.88 -10.35 -9.60
N LEU A 55 -14.02 -9.07 -9.96
CA LEU A 55 -14.85 -8.65 -11.09
C LEU A 55 -14.38 -9.28 -12.41
N ARG A 56 -13.05 -9.36 -12.62
CA ARG A 56 -12.48 -10.04 -13.78
C ARG A 56 -12.80 -11.53 -13.80
N ARG A 57 -12.74 -12.20 -12.64
CA ARG A 57 -13.12 -13.61 -12.48
C ARG A 57 -14.61 -13.81 -12.75
N ALA A 58 -15.46 -12.95 -12.19
CA ALA A 58 -16.92 -12.99 -12.37
C ALA A 58 -17.32 -12.78 -13.84
N ALA A 59 -16.63 -11.87 -14.54
CA ALA A 59 -16.85 -11.61 -15.96
C ALA A 59 -16.47 -12.78 -16.88
N LEU A 60 -15.72 -13.78 -16.41
CA LEU A 60 -15.43 -15.00 -17.16
C LEU A 60 -16.52 -16.08 -17.01
N PHE A 61 -17.45 -15.90 -16.06
CA PHE A 61 -18.58 -16.81 -15.85
C PHE A 61 -19.87 -16.35 -16.54
N MET A 62 -19.86 -15.15 -17.15
CA MET A 62 -20.89 -14.64 -18.06
C MET A 62 -20.46 -14.88 -19.50
#